data_AF-A0A973YXK2-F1
#
_entry.id   AF-A0A973YXK2-F1
#
_cell.length_a   1.000
_cell.length_b   1.000
_cell.length_c   1.000
_cell.angle_alpha   90.00
_cell.angle_beta   90.00
_cell.angle_gamma   90.00
#
_symmetry.space_group_name_H-M   'P 1'
#
loop_
_entity.id
_entity.type
_entity.pdbx_description
1 polymer ?
#
loop_
_entity_poly.entity_id
_entity_poly.type
_entity_poly.pdbx_seq_one_letter_code
_entity_poly.pdbx_strand_id
1 'polypeptide(L)' 'MPQLRIATRKSPLALWQTEHVADRLRAAHPGLDVVLVPMSTRGDEVLDRSLAAIGGKG' A
#
# COMPACT_ATOMS: atom_id res chain seq x y z
N MET A 1 -12.12 -5.40 19.08
CA MET A 1 -12.43 -5.55 17.64
C MET A 1 -11.15 -5.93 16.92
N PRO A 2 -11.14 -6.91 16.02
CA PRO A 2 -9.93 -7.25 15.28
C PRO A 2 -9.52 -6.08 14.39
N GLN A 3 -8.24 -5.73 14.41
CA GLN A 3 -7.66 -4.65 13.62
C GLN A 3 -6.76 -5.23 12.54
N LEU A 4 -7.00 -4.82 11.29
CA LEU A 4 -6.21 -5.17 10.12
C LEU A 4 -5.45 -3.94 9.63
N ARG A 5 -4.12 -4.04 9.59
CA ARG A 5 -3.23 -2.97 9.10
C ARG A 5 -2.76 -3.32 7.70
N ILE A 6 -3.01 -2.45 6.73
CA ILE A 6 -2.60 -2.63 5.34
C ILE A 6 -1.45 -1.67 5.04
N ALA A 7 -0.26 -2.23 4.86
CA ALA A 7 0.91 -1.47 4.44
C ALA A 7 0.82 -1.17 2.93
N THR A 8 1.09 0.08 2.53
CA THR A 8 1.00 0.48 1.12
C THR A 8 2.05 1.52 0.73
N ARG A 9 2.39 1.62 -0.56
CA ARG A 9 3.25 2.70 -1.05
C ARG A 9 2.49 4.03 -1.04
N LYS A 10 3.23 5.13 -0.94
CA LYS A 10 2.66 6.49 -0.96
C LYS A 10 2.25 6.98 -2.35
N SER A 11 2.52 6.23 -3.42
CA SER A 11 2.14 6.65 -4.77
C SER A 11 0.60 6.73 -4.89
N PRO A 12 0.06 7.69 -5.66
CA PRO A 12 -1.40 7.87 -5.77
C PRO A 12 -2.16 6.61 -6.18
N LEU A 13 -1.59 5.83 -7.12
CA LEU A 13 -2.19 4.57 -7.56
C LEU A 13 -2.21 3.52 -6.44
N ALA A 14 -1.13 3.40 -5.66
CA ALA A 14 -1.06 2.41 -4.58
C ALA A 14 -2.04 2.76 -3.45
N LEU A 15 -2.18 4.04 -3.11
CA LEU A 15 -3.17 4.51 -2.15
C LEU A 15 -4.59 4.19 -2.63
N TRP A 16 -4.93 4.53 -3.87
CA TRP A 16 -6.24 4.24 -4.44
C TRP A 16 -6.56 2.74 -4.43
N GLN A 17 -5.60 1.89 -4.83
CA GLN A 17 -5.77 0.43 -4.78
C GLN A 17 -6.02 -0.07 -3.36
N THR A 18 -5.32 0.50 -2.39
CA THR A 18 -5.43 0.09 -0.99
C THR A 18 -6.75 0.53 -0.37
N GLU A 19 -7.20 1.75 -0.66
CA GLU A 19 -8.51 2.27 -0.28
C GLU A 19 -9.63 1.41 -0.86
N HIS A 20 -9.55 1.09 -2.16
CA HIS A 20 -10.52 0.22 -2.82
C HIS A 20 -10.66 -1.15 -2.13
N VAL A 21 -9.53 -1.77 -1.76
CA VAL A 21 -9.53 -3.04 -1.03
C VAL A 21 -10.08 -2.87 0.40
N ALA A 22 -9.70 -1.80 1.09
CA ALA A 22 -10.16 -1.51 2.45
C ALA A 22 -11.68 -1.32 2.51
N ASP A 23 -12.27 -0.63 1.55
CA ASP A 23 -13.72 -0.42 1.49
C ASP A 23 -14.48 -1.73 1.29
N ARG A 24 -13.97 -2.62 0.43
CA ARG A 24 -14.55 -3.95 0.25
C ARG A 24 -14.45 -4.80 1.51
N LEU A 25 -13.34 -4.72 2.25
CA LEU A 25 -13.16 -5.42 3.52
C LEU A 25 -14.13 -4.92 4.60
N ARG A 26 -14.30 -3.60 4.71
CA ARG A 26 -15.26 -2.99 5.65
C ARG A 26 -16.70 -3.39 5.31
N ALA A 27 -17.05 -3.43 4.02
CA ALA A 27 -18.37 -3.85 3.57
C ALA A 27 -18.65 -5.34 3.86
N ALA A 28 -17.65 -6.21 3.65
CA ALA A 28 -17.78 -7.65 3.91
C ALA A 28 -17.73 -8.01 5.40
N HIS A 29 -17.07 -7.18 6.23
CA HIS A 29 -16.86 -7.45 7.65
C HIS A 29 -17.20 -6.20 8.50
N PRO A 30 -18.48 -5.98 8.86
CA PRO A 30 -18.96 -4.77 9.55
C PRO A 30 -18.39 -4.47 10.96
N GLY A 31 -17.44 -5.27 11.45
CA GLY A 31 -16.74 -5.06 12.73
C GLY A 31 -15.21 -5.10 12.62
N LEU A 32 -14.67 -5.14 11.39
CA LEU A 32 -13.24 -5.11 11.13
C LEU A 32 -12.75 -3.67 11.09
N ASP A 33 -11.79 -3.34 11.95
CA ASP A 33 -11.10 -2.06 11.89
C ASP A 33 -9.96 -2.15 10.86
N VAL A 34 -10.07 -1.40 9.76
CA VAL A 34 -9.08 -1.40 8.66
C VAL A 34 -8.29 -0.10 8.66
N VAL A 35 -6.99 -0.20 8.91
CA VAL A 35 -6.06 0.92 9.01
C VAL A 35 -5.02 0.85 7.90
N LEU A 36 -4.90 1.92 7.11
CA LEU A 36 -3.86 2.05 6.09
C LEU A 36 -2.58 2.58 6.73
N VAL A 37 -1.44 1.99 6.36
CA VAL A 37 -0.10 2.38 6.82
C VAL A 37 0.75 2.71 5.59
N PRO A 38 0.77 3.98 5.13
CA PRO A 38 1.60 4.40 4.01
C PRO A 38 3.08 4.33 4.35
N MET A 39 3.86 3.71 3.49
CA MET A 39 5.31 3.51 3.62
C MET A 39 6.01 4.05 2.38
N SER A 40 7.25 4.52 2.57
CA SER A 40 8.16 4.82 1.47
C SER A 40 9.03 3.59 1.22
N THR A 41 9.30 3.28 -0.04
CA THR A 41 10.26 2.25 -0.44
C THR A 41 11.48 2.89 -1.08
N ARG A 42 12.60 2.16 -1.16
CA ARG A 42 13.79 2.64 -1.86
C ARG A 42 13.53 2.97 -3.33
N GLY A 43 12.56 2.30 -3.96
CA GLY A 43 12.11 2.62 -5.32
C GLY A 43 11.25 3.88 -5.43
N ASP A 44 10.66 4.37 -4.34
CA ASP A 44 10.02 5.69 -4.27
C ASP A 44 11.06 6.82 -4.18
N GLU A 45 12.25 6.53 -3.64
CA GLU A 45 13.33 7.49 -3.43
C GLU A 45 14.22 7.65 -4.67
N VAL A 46 14.36 6.60 -5.47
CA VAL A 46 15.18 6.60 -6.70
C VAL A 46 14.28 6.71 -7.93
N LEU A 47 13.97 7.95 -8.32
CA LEU A 47 13.15 8.28 -9.51
C LEU A 47 13.97 8.55 -10.78
N ASP A 48 15.28 8.68 -10.62
CA ASP A 48 16.25 9.19 -11.60
C ASP A 48 17.04 8.08 -12.31
N ARG A 49 16.80 6.81 -11.96
CA ARG A 49 17.46 5.64 -12.56
C ARG A 49 16.43 4.58 -12.93
N SER A 50 16.66 3.89 -14.05
CA SER A 50 15.78 2.80 -14.45
C SER A 50 15.84 1.66 -13.41
N LEU A 51 14.70 1.02 -13.14
CA LEU A 51 14.60 -0.15 -12.27
C LEU A 51 15.63 -1.24 -12.61
N ALA A 52 15.91 -1.42 -13.91
CA ALA A 52 16.92 -2.35 -14.41
C ALA A 52 18.34 -1.99 -13.96
N ALA A 53 18.66 -0.70 -13.83
CA ALA A 53 19.96 -0.22 -13.37
C ALA A 53 20.11 -0.26 -11.83
N ILE A 54 19.01 -0.34 -11.09
CA ILE A 54 19.02 -0.31 -9.63
C ILE A 54 19.32 -1.69 -9.03
N GLY A 55 19.09 -2.79 -9.77
CA GLY A 55 19.36 -4.15 -9.34
C GLY A 55 18.57 -4.54 -8.08
N GLY A 56 17.54 -5.35 -8.24
CA GLY A 56 16.73 -5.82 -7.11
C GLY A 56 15.94 -7.07 -7.45
N LYS A 57 15.85 -8.00 -6.50
CA LYS A 57 14.78 -9.00 -6.49
C LYS A 57 13.56 -8.29 -5.94
N GLY A 58 12.45 -8.34 -6.68
CA GLY A 58 11.16 -7.84 -6.22
C GLY A 58 10.76 -8.45 -4.89
#